data_AF-A0A2N7GDN1-F1
#
_entry.id   AF-A0A2N7GDN1-F1
#
_cell.length_a   1.000
_cell.length_b   1.000
_cell.length_c   1.000
_cell.angle_alpha   90.00
_cell.angle_beta   90.00
_cell.angle_gamma   90.00
#
_symmetry.space_group_name_H-M   'P 1'
#
loop_
_entity.id
_entity.type
_entity.pdbx_description
1 polymer ?
#
loop_
_entity_poly.entity_id
_entity_poly.type
_entity_poly.pdbx_seq_one_letter_code
_entity_poly.pdbx_strand_id
1 'polypeptide(L)'
;MKFLNTIKTFSQNRISWLLLLIFIIFFEACALFFQHVMMLPPCVMCIYERIAMLGIGGAAFIGLLNPKSAIIRWLGLAAWGASSYKGLALSMQHVDYQFNPSPFATCDLFVTFPSWAPLNQWVPWMFEAYGECSKIVWQFLGLSMPQWLVVVFAANLIALAVIVISQFAKGDTQA
;
A
#
# COMPACT_ATOMS: atom_id res chain seq x y z
N MET A 1 -20.10 6.82 22.16
CA MET A 1 -20.42 8.03 21.34
C MET A 1 -19.28 9.05 21.27
N LYS A 2 -18.57 9.40 22.37
CA LYS A 2 -17.41 10.32 22.31
C LYS A 2 -16.26 9.84 21.39
N PHE A 3 -15.91 8.56 21.45
CA PHE A 3 -14.83 7.96 20.65
C PHE A 3 -15.02 8.12 19.12
N LEU A 4 -16.25 7.88 18.62
CA LEU A 4 -16.58 8.04 17.21
C LEU A 4 -16.49 9.51 16.77
N ASN A 5 -16.86 10.44 17.63
CA ASN A 5 -16.77 11.88 17.33
C ASN A 5 -15.30 12.36 17.32
N THR A 6 -14.46 11.84 18.23
CA THR A 6 -13.01 12.10 18.22
C THR A 6 -12.33 11.56 16.95
N ILE A 7 -12.67 10.34 16.50
CA ILE A 7 -12.16 9.79 15.23
C ILE A 7 -12.63 10.64 14.04
N LYS A 8 -13.86 11.13 14.07
CA LYS A 8 -14.40 12.00 13.02
C LYS A 8 -13.67 13.34 12.92
N THR A 9 -13.41 14.00 14.05
CA THR A 9 -12.60 15.24 14.08
C THR A 9 -11.15 14.97 13.69
N PHE A 10 -10.59 13.83 14.11
CA PHE A 10 -9.26 13.39 13.72
C PHE A 10 -9.15 13.14 12.20
N SER A 11 -10.14 12.48 11.60
CA SER A 11 -10.24 12.22 10.16
C SER A 11 -10.42 13.50 9.33
N GLN A 12 -11.04 14.54 9.90
CA GLN A 12 -11.15 15.86 9.27
C GLN A 12 -9.85 16.67 9.33
N ASN A 13 -8.93 16.32 10.23
CA ASN A 13 -7.66 17.01 10.37
C ASN A 13 -6.63 16.51 9.34
N ARG A 14 -5.84 17.45 8.81
CA ARG A 14 -4.67 17.17 7.94
C ARG A 14 -3.68 16.17 8.55
N ILE A 15 -3.68 16.08 9.87
CA ILE A 15 -2.82 15.19 10.65
C ILE A 15 -3.03 13.72 10.29
N SER A 16 -4.27 13.27 10.06
CA SER A 16 -4.53 11.88 9.67
C SER A 16 -3.90 11.53 8.33
N TRP A 17 -4.02 12.42 7.36
CA TRP A 17 -3.44 12.25 6.02
C TRP A 17 -1.91 12.34 6.05
N LEU A 18 -1.34 13.23 6.88
CA LEU A 18 0.10 13.30 7.11
C LEU A 18 0.66 12.04 7.76
N LEU A 19 -0.02 11.49 8.78
CA LEU A 19 0.40 10.25 9.43
C LEU A 19 0.40 9.07 8.45
N LEU A 20 -0.62 8.97 7.60
CA LEU A 20 -0.67 7.96 6.55
C LEU A 20 0.51 8.11 5.57
N LEU A 21 0.82 9.35 5.16
CA LEU A 21 1.93 9.63 4.26
C LEU A 21 3.28 9.28 4.91
N ILE A 22 3.50 9.67 6.16
CA ILE A 22 4.71 9.33 6.93
C ILE A 22 4.88 7.82 7.05
N PHE A 23 3.80 7.09 7.34
CA PHE A 23 3.81 5.64 7.42
C PHE A 23 4.27 5.01 6.10
N ILE A 24 3.74 5.48 4.96
CA ILE A 24 4.10 4.95 3.65
C ILE A 24 5.56 5.25 3.29
N ILE A 25 6.03 6.47 3.55
CA ILE A 25 7.44 6.82 3.38
C ILE A 25 8.33 5.91 4.24
N PHE A 26 7.92 5.61 5.46
CA PHE A 26 8.66 4.69 6.32
C PHE A 26 8.75 3.28 5.73
N PHE A 27 7.65 2.72 5.22
CA PHE A 27 7.69 1.39 4.57
C PHE A 27 8.54 1.38 3.30
N GLU A 28 8.45 2.40 2.45
CA GLU A 28 9.29 2.52 1.25
C GLU A 28 10.78 2.68 1.62
N ALA A 29 11.09 3.48 2.64
CA ALA A 29 12.45 3.63 3.15
C ALA A 29 13.00 2.30 3.69
N CYS A 30 12.19 1.53 4.43
CA CYS A 30 12.55 0.18 4.85
C CYS A 30 12.79 -0.74 3.64
N ALA A 31 11.93 -0.71 2.63
CA ALA A 31 12.08 -1.52 1.43
C ALA A 31 13.38 -1.18 0.66
N LEU A 32 13.70 0.11 0.54
CA LEU A 32 14.94 0.59 -0.05
C LEU A 32 16.17 0.18 0.76
N PHE A 33 16.07 0.19 2.10
CA PHE A 33 17.11 -0.31 2.98
C PHE A 33 17.38 -1.80 2.76
N PHE A 34 16.34 -2.64 2.67
CA PHE A 34 16.51 -4.06 2.36
C PHE A 34 17.16 -4.29 0.99
N GLN A 35 16.82 -3.47 0.00
CA GLN A 35 17.40 -3.58 -1.34
C GLN A 35 18.88 -3.15 -1.38
N HIS A 36 19.22 -1.99 -0.83
CA HIS A 36 20.55 -1.39 -1.00
C HIS A 36 21.54 -1.81 0.09
N VAL A 37 21.08 -2.02 1.32
CA VAL A 37 21.97 -2.35 2.45
C VAL A 37 22.11 -3.85 2.63
N MET A 38 21.00 -4.59 2.52
CA MET A 38 21.04 -6.05 2.65
C MET A 38 21.29 -6.78 1.32
N MET A 39 21.35 -6.05 0.20
CA MET A 39 21.63 -6.59 -1.14
C MET A 39 20.61 -7.67 -1.58
N LEU A 40 19.33 -7.51 -1.19
CA LEU A 40 18.26 -8.39 -1.64
C LEU A 40 17.70 -7.89 -2.99
N PRO A 41 17.83 -8.66 -4.10
CA PRO A 41 17.27 -8.26 -5.38
C PRO A 41 15.73 -8.25 -5.32
N PRO A 42 15.06 -7.18 -5.75
CA PRO A 42 13.60 -7.12 -5.77
C PRO A 42 13.04 -8.02 -6.87
N CYS A 43 11.87 -8.59 -6.60
CA CYS A 43 11.10 -9.41 -7.52
C CYS A 43 10.04 -8.58 -8.27
N VAL A 44 9.48 -9.10 -9.37
CA VAL A 44 8.47 -8.37 -10.16
C VAL A 44 7.21 -8.05 -9.34
N MET A 45 6.69 -9.01 -8.56
CA MET A 45 5.55 -8.77 -7.67
C MET A 45 5.86 -7.73 -6.59
N CYS A 46 7.09 -7.73 -6.06
CA CYS A 46 7.57 -6.76 -5.08
C CYS A 46 7.50 -5.32 -5.63
N ILE A 47 7.83 -5.15 -6.92
CA ILE A 47 7.74 -3.85 -7.60
C ILE A 47 6.28 -3.40 -7.72
N TYR A 48 5.36 -4.30 -8.08
CA TYR A 48 3.93 -3.97 -8.13
C TYR A 48 3.35 -3.62 -6.76
N GLU A 49 3.80 -4.29 -5.70
CA GLU A 49 3.43 -3.97 -4.32
C GLU A 49 3.92 -2.58 -3.89
N ARG A 50 5.16 -2.19 -4.25
CA ARG A 50 5.67 -0.82 -4.03
C ARG A 50 4.84 0.22 -4.77
N ILE A 51 4.46 -0.05 -6.01
CA ILE A 51 3.58 0.86 -6.77
C ILE A 51 2.22 0.99 -6.11
N ALA A 52 1.66 -0.10 -5.57
CA ALA A 52 0.43 -0.04 -4.80
C ALA A 52 0.60 0.83 -3.53
N MET A 53 1.70 0.68 -2.79
CA MET A 53 2.03 1.52 -1.62
C MET A 53 2.20 3.00 -1.99
N LEU A 54 2.95 3.31 -3.05
CA LEU A 54 3.07 4.66 -3.59
C LEU A 54 1.73 5.24 -4.05
N GLY A 55 0.83 4.40 -4.59
CA GLY A 55 -0.54 4.78 -4.92
C GLY A 55 -1.34 5.23 -3.69
N ILE A 56 -1.18 4.54 -2.55
CA ILE A 56 -1.73 4.99 -1.27
C ILE A 56 -1.09 6.32 -0.85
N GLY A 57 0.22 6.49 -1.07
CA GLY A 57 0.93 7.73 -0.76
C GLY A 57 0.40 8.92 -1.57
N GLY A 58 0.14 8.71 -2.86
CA GLY A 58 -0.51 9.68 -3.74
C GLY A 58 -1.92 10.02 -3.30
N ALA A 59 -2.71 9.02 -2.91
CA ALA A 59 -4.04 9.23 -2.32
C ALA A 59 -3.98 10.06 -1.04
N ALA A 60 -2.97 9.81 -0.19
CA ALA A 60 -2.75 10.57 1.03
C ALA A 60 -2.36 12.03 0.75
N PHE A 61 -1.52 12.25 -0.26
CA PHE A 61 -1.13 13.59 -0.70
C PHE A 61 -2.32 14.39 -1.27
N ILE A 62 -3.17 13.76 -2.08
CA ILE A 62 -4.41 14.37 -2.59
C ILE A 62 -5.34 14.76 -1.43
N GLY A 63 -5.52 13.86 -0.44
CA GLY A 63 -6.31 14.15 0.76
C GLY A 63 -5.76 15.29 1.62
N LEU A 64 -4.44 15.52 1.58
CA LEU A 64 -3.77 16.59 2.33
C LEU A 64 -4.01 17.99 1.74
N LEU A 65 -4.08 18.11 0.41
CA LEU A 65 -4.21 19.39 -0.29
C LEU A 65 -5.47 20.15 0.15
N ASN A 66 -6.61 19.47 0.23
CA ASN A 66 -7.86 20.09 0.67
C ASN A 66 -8.78 19.11 1.42
N PRO A 67 -8.58 18.91 2.73
CA PRO A 67 -9.41 18.01 3.53
C PRO A 67 -10.83 18.54 3.78
N LYS A 68 -11.06 19.85 3.52
CA LYS A 68 -12.35 20.51 3.75
C LYS A 68 -13.35 20.25 2.63
N SER A 69 -12.89 19.95 1.42
CA SER A 69 -13.80 19.63 0.32
C SER A 69 -14.20 18.16 0.39
N ALA A 70 -15.51 17.91 0.41
CA ALA A 70 -16.03 16.54 0.45
C ALA A 70 -15.57 15.72 -0.76
N ILE A 71 -15.46 16.36 -1.94
CA ILE A 71 -15.08 15.71 -3.20
C ILE A 71 -13.65 15.17 -3.14
N ILE A 72 -12.66 16.00 -2.77
CA ILE A 72 -11.25 15.58 -2.74
C ILE A 72 -11.05 14.50 -1.67
N ARG A 73 -11.75 14.60 -0.55
CA ARG A 73 -11.71 13.58 0.49
C ARG A 73 -12.24 12.23 0.02
N TRP A 74 -13.41 12.21 -0.63
CA TRP A 74 -13.98 10.96 -1.17
C TRP A 74 -13.11 10.37 -2.27
N LEU A 75 -12.52 11.21 -3.13
CA LEU A 75 -11.55 10.76 -4.13
C LEU A 75 -10.30 10.15 -3.49
N GLY A 76 -9.75 10.79 -2.46
CA GLY A 76 -8.60 10.26 -1.72
C GLY A 76 -8.92 8.94 -1.01
N LEU A 77 -10.08 8.82 -0.39
CA LEU A 77 -10.53 7.56 0.23
C LEU A 77 -10.76 6.46 -0.81
N ALA A 78 -11.37 6.78 -1.96
CA ALA A 78 -11.57 5.82 -3.04
C ALA A 78 -10.24 5.34 -3.63
N ALA A 79 -9.30 6.27 -3.88
CA ALA A 79 -7.96 5.95 -4.37
C ALA A 79 -7.18 5.08 -3.36
N TRP A 80 -7.20 5.44 -2.07
CA TRP A 80 -6.58 4.64 -1.01
C TRP A 80 -7.19 3.23 -0.95
N GLY A 81 -8.51 3.10 -1.03
CA GLY A 81 -9.20 1.81 -1.03
C GLY A 81 -8.83 0.95 -2.24
N ALA A 82 -8.84 1.54 -3.44
CA ALA A 82 -8.48 0.85 -4.67
C ALA A 82 -7.03 0.36 -4.64
N SER A 83 -6.09 1.21 -4.23
CA SER A 83 -4.67 0.85 -4.11
C SER A 83 -4.43 -0.21 -3.04
N SER A 84 -5.08 -0.11 -1.87
CA SER A 84 -4.91 -1.10 -0.79
C SER A 84 -5.50 -2.47 -1.19
N TYR A 85 -6.65 -2.48 -1.87
CA TYR A 85 -7.25 -3.72 -2.37
C TYR A 85 -6.37 -4.39 -3.42
N LYS A 86 -5.82 -3.62 -4.37
CA LYS A 86 -4.88 -4.15 -5.37
C LYS A 86 -3.59 -4.65 -4.73
N GLY A 87 -3.02 -3.92 -3.76
CA GLY A 87 -1.85 -4.37 -3.01
C GLY A 87 -2.09 -5.66 -2.24
N LEU A 88 -3.27 -5.79 -1.60
CA LEU A 88 -3.66 -7.04 -0.92
C LEU A 88 -3.76 -8.21 -1.90
N ALA A 89 -4.43 -8.01 -3.05
CA ALA A 89 -4.56 -9.06 -4.06
C ALA A 89 -3.20 -9.52 -4.62
N LEU A 90 -2.28 -8.58 -4.87
CA LEU A 90 -0.92 -8.87 -5.34
C LEU A 90 -0.11 -9.64 -4.30
N SER A 91 -0.14 -9.19 -3.04
CA SER A 91 0.58 -9.86 -1.95
C SER A 91 0.04 -11.26 -1.65
N MET A 92 -1.27 -11.49 -1.79
CA MET A 92 -1.84 -12.84 -1.70
C MET A 92 -1.35 -13.76 -2.83
N GLN A 93 -1.30 -13.26 -4.08
CA GLN A 93 -0.72 -14.02 -5.20
C GLN A 93 0.77 -14.31 -4.97
N HIS A 94 1.50 -13.34 -4.41
CA HIS A 94 2.91 -13.50 -4.10
C HIS A 94 3.16 -14.58 -3.03
N VAL A 95 2.30 -14.64 -2.00
CA VAL A 95 2.33 -15.74 -1.02
C VAL A 95 2.02 -17.08 -1.70
N ASP A 96 1.04 -17.13 -2.59
CA ASP A 96 0.69 -18.36 -3.33
C ASP A 96 1.88 -18.90 -4.14
N TYR A 97 2.66 -18.03 -4.81
CA TYR A 97 3.88 -18.44 -5.52
C TYR A 97 4.98 -19.05 -4.62
N GLN A 98 5.00 -18.72 -3.32
CA GLN A 98 5.97 -19.26 -2.37
C GLN A 98 5.51 -20.60 -1.78
N PHE A 99 4.22 -20.74 -1.48
CA PHE A 99 3.69 -21.94 -0.80
C PHE A 99 3.17 -23.00 -1.77
N ASN A 100 2.78 -22.63 -2.98
CA ASN A 100 2.26 -23.53 -3.99
C ASN A 100 3.02 -23.34 -5.33
N PRO A 101 4.31 -23.72 -5.39
CA PRO A 101 5.11 -23.56 -6.59
C PRO A 101 4.58 -24.50 -7.68
N SER A 102 3.74 -23.98 -8.57
CA SER A 102 3.28 -24.70 -9.75
C SER A 102 4.16 -24.35 -10.95
N PRO A 103 4.56 -25.32 -11.80
CA PRO A 103 5.36 -25.06 -13.00
C PRO A 103 4.68 -24.12 -14.01
N PHE A 104 3.35 -23.96 -13.90
CA PHE A 104 2.54 -23.17 -14.82
C PHE A 104 2.29 -21.75 -14.34
N ALA A 105 2.42 -21.48 -13.04
CA ALA A 105 2.26 -20.15 -12.47
C ALA A 105 3.64 -19.57 -12.18
N THR A 106 4.36 -19.20 -13.25
CA THR A 106 5.66 -18.55 -13.16
C THR A 106 5.50 -17.03 -13.07
N CYS A 107 6.39 -16.40 -12.31
CA CYS A 107 6.49 -14.95 -12.27
C CYS A 107 7.17 -14.46 -13.56
N ASP A 108 6.73 -13.33 -14.11
CA ASP A 108 7.43 -12.72 -15.22
C ASP A 108 8.87 -12.36 -14.83
N LEU A 109 9.79 -12.44 -15.79
CA LEU A 109 11.20 -12.09 -15.62
C LEU A 109 11.43 -10.58 -15.62
N PHE A 110 10.51 -9.82 -16.24
CA PHE A 110 10.59 -8.37 -16.38
C PHE A 110 9.25 -7.73 -16.01
N VAL A 111 9.31 -6.51 -15.46
CA VAL A 111 8.12 -5.75 -15.13
C VAL A 111 7.48 -5.20 -16.41
N THR A 112 6.19 -5.44 -16.58
CA THR A 112 5.43 -5.00 -17.75
C THR A 112 4.66 -3.72 -17.41
N PHE A 113 5.22 -2.57 -17.78
CA PHE A 113 4.56 -1.28 -17.64
C PHE A 113 3.83 -0.86 -18.91
N PRO A 114 2.71 -0.14 -18.80
CA PRO A 114 2.03 0.41 -19.96
C PRO A 114 2.92 1.47 -20.63
N SER A 115 2.80 1.58 -21.96
CA SER A 115 3.67 2.43 -22.79
C SER A 115 3.67 3.92 -22.42
N TRP A 116 2.61 4.40 -21.75
CA TRP A 116 2.48 5.80 -21.32
C TRP A 116 3.22 6.11 -19.99
N ALA A 117 3.65 5.10 -19.23
CA ALA A 117 4.41 5.27 -17.98
C ALA A 117 5.44 4.15 -17.77
N PRO A 118 6.57 4.15 -18.51
CA PRO A 118 7.66 3.21 -18.30
C PRO A 118 8.45 3.55 -17.03
N LEU A 119 7.88 3.24 -15.86
CA LEU A 119 8.49 3.53 -14.55
C LEU A 119 9.87 2.90 -14.37
N ASN A 120 10.09 1.72 -14.97
CA ASN A 120 11.40 1.06 -15.01
C ASN A 120 12.48 1.92 -15.67
N GLN A 121 12.15 2.65 -16.74
CA GLN A 121 13.12 3.50 -17.44
C GLN A 121 13.33 4.85 -16.75
N TRP A 122 12.30 5.36 -16.08
CA TRP A 122 12.38 6.65 -15.38
C TRP A 122 13.18 6.54 -14.07
N VAL A 123 12.98 5.45 -13.32
CA VAL A 123 13.59 5.26 -12.00
C VAL A 123 14.10 3.81 -11.86
N PRO A 124 15.13 3.42 -12.64
CA PRO A 124 15.62 2.04 -12.68
C PRO A 124 16.13 1.56 -11.32
N TRP A 125 16.80 2.45 -10.56
CA TRP A 125 17.31 2.12 -9.22
C TRP A 125 16.22 1.66 -8.23
N MET A 126 14.95 1.99 -8.48
CA MET A 126 13.83 1.65 -7.61
C MET A 126 12.87 0.60 -8.20
N PHE A 127 12.71 0.55 -9.53
CA PHE A 127 11.69 -0.25 -10.22
C PHE A 127 12.24 -1.35 -11.13
N GLU A 128 13.55 -1.60 -11.13
CA GLU A 128 14.13 -2.70 -11.87
C GLU A 128 14.10 -3.99 -11.02
N ALA A 129 13.61 -5.08 -11.63
CA ALA A 129 13.46 -6.37 -10.98
C ALA A 129 14.54 -7.34 -11.47
N TYR A 130 15.18 -8.05 -10.53
CA TYR A 130 16.27 -8.98 -10.82
C TYR A 130 16.11 -10.34 -10.10
N GLY A 131 15.13 -10.46 -9.20
CA GLY A 131 14.95 -11.63 -8.33
C GLY A 131 13.76 -12.52 -8.73
N GLU A 132 13.86 -13.80 -8.35
CA GLU A 132 12.78 -14.78 -8.51
C GLU A 132 11.73 -14.66 -7.39
N CYS A 133 10.43 -14.64 -7.75
CA CYS A 133 9.33 -14.45 -6.80
C CYS A 133 9.08 -15.66 -5.87
N SER A 134 9.47 -16.87 -6.28
CA SER A 134 9.25 -18.10 -5.49
C SER A 134 10.28 -18.28 -4.36
N LYS A 135 11.42 -17.59 -4.45
CA LYS A 135 12.50 -17.75 -3.48
C LYS A 135 12.23 -16.92 -2.22
N ILE A 136 12.22 -17.57 -1.08
CA ILE A 136 12.16 -16.89 0.21
C ILE A 136 13.55 -16.34 0.55
N VAL A 137 13.71 -15.04 0.39
CA VAL A 137 14.98 -14.32 0.63
C VAL A 137 15.10 -13.74 2.04
N TRP A 138 13.96 -13.54 2.72
CA TRP A 138 13.92 -12.99 4.08
C TRP A 138 12.72 -13.51 4.84
N GLN A 139 12.92 -13.77 6.14
CA GLN A 139 11.90 -14.17 7.09
C GLN A 139 12.10 -13.44 8.40
N PHE A 140 11.00 -13.06 9.04
CA PHE A 140 10.99 -12.46 10.37
C PHE A 140 9.79 -12.96 11.16
N LEU A 141 10.05 -13.42 12.39
CA LEU A 141 9.05 -14.10 13.23
C LEU A 141 8.38 -15.30 12.54
N GLY A 142 9.12 -15.98 11.64
CA GLY A 142 8.60 -17.11 10.86
C GLY A 142 7.70 -16.73 9.68
N LEU A 143 7.48 -15.44 9.45
CA LEU A 143 6.71 -14.91 8.31
C LEU A 143 7.65 -14.40 7.22
N SER A 144 7.32 -14.68 5.95
CA SER A 144 8.05 -14.12 4.81
C SER A 144 7.67 -12.66 4.54
N MET A 145 8.49 -11.93 3.79
CA MET A 145 8.21 -10.55 3.40
C MET A 145 6.80 -10.35 2.82
N PRO A 146 6.33 -11.18 1.86
CA PRO A 146 5.00 -10.99 1.28
C PRO A 146 3.88 -11.21 2.28
N GLN A 147 4.05 -12.13 3.25
CA GLN A 147 3.07 -12.32 4.31
C GLN A 147 2.96 -11.08 5.21
N TRP A 148 4.07 -10.42 5.53
CA TRP A 148 4.04 -9.14 6.23
C TRP A 148 3.33 -8.06 5.41
N LEU A 149 3.53 -8.03 4.09
CA LEU A 149 2.83 -7.09 3.21
C LEU A 149 1.32 -7.35 3.16
N VAL A 150 0.87 -8.61 3.16
CA VAL A 150 -0.56 -8.96 3.31
C VAL A 150 -1.12 -8.34 4.59
N VAL A 151 -0.41 -8.47 5.72
CA VAL A 151 -0.85 -7.90 7.00
C VAL A 151 -0.92 -6.37 6.93
N VAL A 152 0.08 -5.71 6.33
CA VAL A 152 0.11 -4.25 6.20
C VAL A 152 -1.02 -3.73 5.30
N PHE A 153 -1.26 -4.36 4.14
CA PHE A 153 -2.35 -3.97 3.25
C PHE A 153 -3.73 -4.27 3.85
N ALA A 154 -3.89 -5.38 4.56
CA ALA A 154 -5.11 -5.71 5.29
C ALA A 154 -5.37 -4.69 6.41
N ALA A 155 -4.35 -4.33 7.19
CA ALA A 155 -4.46 -3.30 8.23
C ALA A 155 -4.86 -1.93 7.64
N ASN A 156 -4.31 -1.56 6.48
CA ASN A 156 -4.71 -0.35 5.76
C ASN A 156 -6.19 -0.38 5.34
N LEU A 157 -6.68 -1.50 4.81
CA LEU A 157 -8.10 -1.66 4.47
C LEU A 157 -9.01 -1.57 5.69
N ILE A 158 -8.62 -2.18 6.81
CA ILE A 158 -9.36 -2.08 8.07
C ILE A 158 -9.40 -0.63 8.57
N ALA A 159 -8.27 0.06 8.56
CA ALA A 159 -8.20 1.47 8.93
C ALA A 159 -9.11 2.34 8.04
N LEU A 160 -9.10 2.10 6.73
CA LEU A 160 -10.00 2.76 5.79
C LEU A 160 -11.46 2.46 6.09
N ALA A 161 -11.83 1.20 6.37
CA ALA A 161 -13.18 0.82 6.72
C ALA A 161 -13.67 1.55 7.97
N VAL A 162 -12.84 1.61 9.03
CA VAL A 162 -13.15 2.37 10.26
C VAL A 162 -13.38 3.85 9.95
N ILE A 163 -12.53 4.45 9.12
CA ILE A 163 -12.69 5.86 8.73
C ILE A 163 -13.98 6.05 7.94
N VAL A 164 -14.27 5.22 6.94
CA VAL A 164 -15.49 5.32 6.14
C VAL A 164 -16.74 5.16 7.01
N ILE A 165 -16.77 4.17 7.90
CA ILE A 165 -17.87 3.98 8.86
C ILE A 165 -18.03 5.21 9.77
N SER A 166 -16.94 5.79 10.27
CA SER A 166 -16.99 7.00 11.09
C SER A 166 -17.56 8.22 10.35
N GLN A 167 -17.44 8.26 9.02
CA GLN A 167 -18.04 9.29 8.19
C GLN A 167 -19.55 9.12 8.01
N PHE A 168 -20.02 7.87 7.91
CA PHE A 168 -21.45 7.53 7.82
C PHE A 168 -22.16 7.54 9.18
N ALA A 169 -21.45 7.44 10.30
CA ALA A 169 -21.99 7.47 11.66
C ALA A 169 -22.51 8.86 12.10
N LYS A 170 -23.13 9.62 11.20
CA LYS A 170 -23.76 10.92 11.49
C LYS A 170 -25.26 10.75 11.76
N GLY A 171 -25.59 10.32 12.97
CA GLY A 171 -26.76 10.76 13.75
C GLY A 171 -26.24 10.93 15.16
N ASP A 172 -26.20 12.12 15.79
CA ASP A 172 -27.25 13.11 15.82
C ASP A 172 -26.73 14.54 15.64
N THR A 173 -27.53 15.32 14.94
CA THR A 173 -27.64 16.77 15.08
C THR A 173 -27.77 17.11 16.55
N GLN A 174 -26.77 17.77 17.14
CA GLN A 174 -27.01 18.56 18.36
C GLN A 174 -27.31 19.98 17.91
N ALA A 175 -28.59 20.33 18.08
CA ALA A 175 -29.13 21.69 18.03
C ALA A 175 -28.42 22.62 19.02
#